data_AF-A0A6H0CFC6-F1
#
_entry.id   AF-A0A6H0CFC6-F1
#
_cell.length_a   1.000
_cell.length_b   1.000
_cell.length_c   1.000
_cell.angle_alpha   90.00
_cell.angle_beta   90.00
_cell.angle_gamma   90.00
#
_symmetry.space_group_name_H-M   'P 1'
#
loop_
_entity.id
_entity.type
_entity.pdbx_description
1 polymer ?
#
loop_
_entity_poly.entity_id
_entity_poly.type
_entity_poly.pdbx_seq_one_letter_code
_entity_poly.pdbx_strand_id
1 'polypeptide(L)'
;MKTVHSLFTDPPGATASHPPRLPRPNPVPRLPEPVRALPGPAGVEEFWKDVRRLGTPLVGPDPQGSPEHRAVTFLWRGTPATRAVEVLPNKLGDPRDPAGNLMTHVPGTDVWHWTLRLRHDWRGTYDFHVDEGDVEAADTEGGHWRRLRSRPRPDPFNDRALPRRWGGGQVSYAELPAAPDAGDWRPRPDIAHGTLSEHRMPSARPGGDRRVWLYAPAGEAPAGGLPVLVLLDGEHWGPRLGLAHLLDNLIADGRLPPLAAVLPEAVDEATRWAELSCRPDYVAHLADELLPWAAGHLPVTADPARTVVAGQSLGGLTAAYAAAAAPHRFGNALVQSGSFWWPAGEDAEWLTRALAAAPRLPVRFRLSFGEQEWVALPAARRLRDTLRDRGYHDSSYREFNGGHDYLCWRTELADGLVELLGR
;
A
#
# COMPACT_ATOMS: atom_id res chain seq x y z
N MET A 1 -19.15 -33.36 6.98
CA MET A 1 -18.97 -32.15 6.15
C MET A 1 -19.09 -30.95 7.06
N LYS A 2 -18.05 -30.13 7.17
CA LYS A 2 -18.13 -28.83 7.83
C LYS A 2 -19.05 -27.92 7.00
N THR A 3 -20.01 -27.23 7.61
CA THR A 3 -20.81 -26.21 6.91
C THR A 3 -19.89 -25.08 6.44
N VAL A 4 -20.20 -24.42 5.33
CA VAL A 4 -19.39 -23.32 4.76
C VAL A 4 -19.02 -22.28 5.82
N HIS A 5 -19.97 -21.97 6.70
CA HIS A 5 -19.78 -21.05 7.82
C HIS A 5 -18.67 -21.51 8.78
N SER A 6 -18.60 -22.81 9.12
CA SER A 6 -17.60 -23.35 10.05
C SER A 6 -16.15 -23.38 9.52
N LEU A 7 -15.93 -23.10 8.23
CA LEU A 7 -14.58 -22.98 7.67
C LEU A 7 -13.94 -21.62 7.95
N PHE A 8 -14.77 -20.62 8.30
CA PHE A 8 -14.33 -19.25 8.50
C PHE A 8 -14.47 -18.78 9.96
N THR A 9 -15.05 -19.57 10.86
CA THR A 9 -15.31 -19.15 12.25
C THR A 9 -14.13 -19.33 13.21
N ASP A 10 -13.19 -20.23 12.91
CA ASP A 10 -12.06 -20.55 13.79
C ASP A 10 -10.71 -20.24 13.11
N PRO A 11 -10.34 -18.96 12.95
CA PRO A 11 -9.02 -18.58 12.47
C PRO A 11 -7.94 -18.96 13.50
N PRO A 12 -6.69 -19.20 13.07
CA PRO A 12 -5.57 -19.48 13.97
C PRO A 12 -5.41 -18.39 15.05
N GLY A 13 -5.12 -18.84 16.28
CA GLY A 13 -4.88 -17.97 17.44
C GLY A 13 -3.52 -17.25 17.40
N ALA A 14 -3.06 -16.75 18.55
CA ALA A 14 -1.84 -15.94 18.76
C ALA A 14 -0.68 -16.29 17.80
N THR A 15 -0.49 -15.47 16.77
CA THR A 15 0.54 -15.61 15.75
C THR A 15 1.39 -14.36 15.70
N ALA A 16 2.58 -14.47 15.09
CA ALA A 16 3.49 -13.34 14.99
C ALA A 16 2.83 -12.15 14.28
N SER A 17 2.76 -11.01 14.96
CA SER A 17 2.29 -9.73 14.41
C SER A 17 3.33 -9.05 13.51
N HIS A 18 3.98 -9.82 12.63
CA HIS A 18 4.92 -9.29 11.64
C HIS A 18 5.04 -10.23 10.45
N PRO A 19 5.28 -9.69 9.23
CA PRO A 19 5.57 -10.51 8.06
C PRO A 19 6.84 -11.36 8.24
N PRO A 20 6.94 -12.52 7.57
CA PRO A 20 8.17 -13.30 7.50
C PRO A 20 9.33 -12.41 7.03
N ARG A 21 10.43 -12.43 7.78
CA ARG A 21 11.63 -11.65 7.43
C ARG A 21 12.52 -12.49 6.52
N LEU A 22 12.14 -12.71 5.27
CA LEU A 22 12.96 -13.46 4.32
C LEU A 22 13.94 -12.53 3.59
N PRO A 23 15.19 -12.94 3.32
CA PRO A 23 16.09 -12.16 2.47
C PRO A 23 15.53 -12.01 1.06
N ARG A 24 15.89 -10.95 0.37
CA ARG A 24 15.53 -10.75 -1.04
C ARG A 24 16.17 -11.88 -1.87
N PRO A 25 15.41 -12.56 -2.76
CA PRO A 25 15.92 -13.72 -3.49
C PRO A 25 16.93 -13.35 -4.58
N ASN A 26 16.83 -12.14 -5.13
CA ASN A 26 17.73 -11.63 -6.16
C ASN A 26 18.44 -10.38 -5.64
N PRO A 27 19.74 -10.17 -5.96
CA PRO A 27 20.44 -8.94 -5.60
C PRO A 27 19.68 -7.69 -6.05
N VAL A 28 19.87 -6.61 -5.31
CA VAL A 28 19.41 -5.28 -5.73
C VAL A 28 20.09 -4.94 -7.07
N PRO A 29 19.38 -4.45 -8.10
CA PRO A 29 19.95 -4.19 -9.42
C PRO A 29 20.81 -2.92 -9.43
N ARG A 30 21.94 -2.97 -8.71
CA ARG A 30 22.88 -1.87 -8.54
C ARG A 30 23.60 -1.55 -9.83
N LEU A 31 23.81 -0.26 -10.09
CA LEU A 31 24.75 0.21 -11.09
C LEU A 31 25.97 0.82 -10.38
N PRO A 32 27.20 0.56 -10.87
CA PRO A 32 28.41 1.16 -10.30
C PRO A 32 28.46 2.66 -10.59
N GLU A 33 28.09 3.05 -11.81
CA GLU A 33 28.15 4.43 -12.26
C GLU A 33 26.83 5.17 -11.97
N PRO A 34 26.91 6.43 -11.53
CA PRO A 34 25.75 7.33 -11.42
C PRO A 34 25.25 7.79 -12.78
N VAL A 35 24.01 8.28 -12.82
CA VAL A 35 23.35 8.83 -14.01
C VAL A 35 24.14 9.97 -14.67
N ARG A 36 24.90 10.73 -13.87
CA ARG A 36 25.76 11.82 -14.32
C ARG A 36 27.06 11.83 -13.53
N ALA A 37 28.11 12.42 -14.11
CA ALA A 37 29.39 12.60 -13.43
C ALA A 37 29.22 13.33 -12.09
N LEU A 38 29.84 12.78 -11.04
CA LEU A 38 29.85 13.36 -9.70
C LEU A 38 30.98 14.39 -9.58
N PRO A 39 30.80 15.44 -8.77
CA PRO A 39 31.77 16.52 -8.69
C PRO A 39 33.02 16.10 -7.91
N GLY A 40 34.16 16.70 -8.24
CA GLY A 40 35.26 16.84 -7.29
C GLY A 40 35.03 18.02 -6.34
N PRO A 41 35.94 18.26 -5.37
CA PRO A 41 35.77 19.30 -4.34
C PRO A 41 35.48 20.71 -4.91
N ALA A 42 36.12 21.07 -6.02
CA ALA A 42 35.94 22.39 -6.64
C ALA A 42 34.57 22.60 -7.31
N GLY A 43 33.85 21.53 -7.64
CA GLY A 43 32.58 21.60 -8.40
C GLY A 43 31.32 21.29 -7.56
N VAL A 44 31.48 21.02 -6.27
CA VAL A 44 30.41 20.47 -5.43
C VAL A 44 29.21 21.40 -5.27
N GLU A 45 29.45 22.71 -5.10
CA GLU A 45 28.36 23.67 -4.94
C GLU A 45 27.55 23.86 -6.22
N GLU A 46 28.23 23.85 -7.38
CA GLU A 46 27.54 23.96 -8.67
C GLU A 46 26.72 22.70 -8.95
N PHE A 47 27.27 21.52 -8.61
CA PHE A 47 26.52 20.26 -8.67
C PHE A 47 25.24 20.33 -7.82
N TRP A 48 25.30 20.78 -6.57
CA TRP A 48 24.10 20.87 -5.73
C TRP A 48 23.10 21.94 -6.17
N LYS A 49 23.53 23.04 -6.80
CA LYS A 49 22.59 23.98 -7.45
C LYS A 49 21.84 23.29 -8.58
N ASP A 50 22.56 22.52 -9.38
CA ASP A 50 21.99 21.73 -10.47
C ASP A 50 21.00 20.68 -9.96
N VAL A 51 21.35 19.94 -8.89
CA VAL A 51 20.44 18.96 -8.27
C VAL A 51 19.17 19.64 -7.74
N ARG A 52 19.29 20.79 -7.06
CA ARG A 52 18.10 21.55 -6.60
C ARG A 52 17.18 21.96 -7.74
N ARG A 53 17.74 22.25 -8.92
CA ARG A 53 16.97 22.62 -10.11
C ARG A 53 16.30 21.42 -10.79
N LEU A 54 16.97 20.26 -10.79
CA LEU A 54 16.49 19.05 -11.45
C LEU A 54 15.55 18.21 -10.58
N GLY A 55 15.71 18.29 -9.25
CA GLY A 55 15.09 17.39 -8.29
C GLY A 55 15.80 16.04 -8.17
N THR A 56 15.36 15.22 -7.23
CA THR A 56 15.86 13.86 -6.98
C THR A 56 14.71 12.83 -6.91
N PRO A 57 15.00 11.53 -7.15
CA PRO A 57 16.28 10.99 -7.61
C PRO A 57 16.59 11.39 -9.05
N LEU A 58 17.87 11.40 -9.43
CA LEU A 58 18.26 11.66 -10.82
C LEU A 58 17.91 10.45 -11.67
N VAL A 59 17.26 10.66 -12.82
CA VAL A 59 16.86 9.61 -13.76
C VAL A 59 17.55 9.83 -15.09
N GLY A 60 18.16 8.77 -15.64
CA GLY A 60 18.86 8.81 -16.91
C GLY A 60 18.59 7.57 -17.77
N PRO A 61 19.11 7.56 -19.01
CA PRO A 61 19.02 6.39 -19.88
C PRO A 61 19.68 5.16 -19.24
N ASP A 62 19.25 3.97 -19.66
CA ASP A 62 19.90 2.73 -19.26
C ASP A 62 21.34 2.67 -19.83
N PRO A 63 22.38 2.46 -19.02
CA PRO A 63 23.75 2.29 -19.52
C PRO A 63 23.91 1.06 -20.44
N GLN A 64 22.98 0.11 -20.39
CA GLN A 64 22.96 -1.06 -21.29
C GLN A 64 22.14 -0.81 -22.57
N GLY A 65 21.62 0.41 -22.78
CA GLY A 65 20.90 0.80 -23.99
C GLY A 65 19.47 0.28 -24.11
N SER A 66 18.89 -0.33 -23.07
CA SER A 66 17.50 -0.78 -23.11
C SER A 66 16.52 0.39 -23.00
N PRO A 67 15.53 0.52 -23.91
CA PRO A 67 14.48 1.53 -23.77
C PRO A 67 13.53 1.23 -22.60
N GLU A 68 13.47 -0.03 -22.15
CA GLU A 68 12.61 -0.49 -21.06
C GLU A 68 13.20 -0.21 -19.67
N HIS A 69 14.42 0.32 -19.57
CA HIS A 69 15.08 0.57 -18.29
C HIS A 69 15.61 1.99 -18.18
N ARG A 70 15.83 2.42 -16.95
CA ARG A 70 16.46 3.70 -16.60
C ARG A 70 17.50 3.45 -15.51
N ALA A 71 18.56 4.26 -15.54
CA ALA A 71 19.42 4.42 -14.38
C ALA A 71 18.78 5.45 -13.44
N VAL A 72 18.79 5.17 -12.13
CA VAL A 72 18.18 6.00 -11.10
C VAL A 72 19.19 6.21 -9.98
N THR A 73 19.69 7.42 -9.80
CA THR A 73 20.67 7.78 -8.77
C THR A 73 20.00 8.57 -7.65
N PHE A 74 19.98 7.96 -6.47
CA PHE A 74 19.63 8.60 -5.22
C PHE A 74 20.86 9.37 -4.70
N LEU A 75 20.62 10.56 -4.14
CA LEU A 75 21.65 11.45 -3.65
C LEU A 75 21.35 11.90 -2.23
N TRP A 76 22.38 11.98 -1.41
CA TRP A 76 22.31 12.61 -0.09
C TRP A 76 23.44 13.62 0.06
N ARG A 77 23.11 14.80 0.59
CA ARG A 77 24.09 15.82 0.95
C ARG A 77 24.48 15.64 2.40
N GLY A 78 25.66 15.07 2.63
CA GLY A 78 26.20 14.79 3.95
C GLY A 78 26.64 16.05 4.69
N THR A 79 26.97 15.85 5.96
CA THR A 79 27.64 16.81 6.83
C THR A 79 29.00 16.24 7.26
N PRO A 80 29.89 17.05 7.88
CA PRO A 80 31.12 16.50 8.47
C PRO A 80 30.89 15.40 9.52
N ALA A 81 29.68 15.30 10.08
CA ALA A 81 29.30 14.26 11.03
C ALA A 81 28.78 12.98 10.36
N THR A 82 28.42 13.01 9.07
CA THR A 82 27.85 11.86 8.36
C THR A 82 28.88 10.73 8.23
N ARG A 83 28.58 9.58 8.84
CA ARG A 83 29.42 8.37 8.84
C ARG A 83 28.94 7.34 7.83
N ALA A 84 27.63 7.21 7.68
CA ALA A 84 27.00 6.29 6.74
C ALA A 84 25.62 6.80 6.32
N VAL A 85 25.19 6.42 5.12
CA VAL A 85 23.85 6.67 4.63
C VAL A 85 23.30 5.38 4.01
N GLU A 86 22.15 4.92 4.47
CA GLU A 86 21.35 3.92 3.76
C GLU A 86 20.23 4.60 2.99
N VAL A 87 19.91 4.07 1.81
CA VAL A 87 18.67 4.38 1.10
C VAL A 87 17.83 3.12 0.97
N LEU A 88 16.54 3.21 1.29
CA LEU A 88 15.62 2.08 1.22
C LEU A 88 14.41 2.43 0.35
N PRO A 89 14.48 2.26 -0.98
CA PRO A 89 13.29 2.29 -1.80
C PRO A 89 12.42 1.06 -1.51
N ASN A 90 11.11 1.28 -1.46
CA ASN A 90 10.12 0.32 -0.99
C ASN A 90 10.26 -1.03 -1.71
N LYS A 91 10.56 -2.08 -0.92
CA LYS A 91 10.80 -3.45 -1.40
C LYS A 91 11.87 -3.58 -2.50
N LEU A 92 12.72 -2.58 -2.67
CA LEU A 92 13.95 -2.71 -3.44
C LEU A 92 15.16 -2.89 -2.52
N GLY A 93 15.33 -2.01 -1.53
CA GLY A 93 16.34 -2.23 -0.50
C GLY A 93 16.00 -3.47 0.32
N ASP A 94 17.00 -4.28 0.68
CA ASP A 94 16.82 -5.42 1.60
C ASP A 94 17.28 -5.02 3.01
N PRO A 95 16.37 -4.80 3.96
CA PRO A 95 16.73 -4.47 5.33
C PRO A 95 17.62 -5.53 6.01
N ARG A 96 17.67 -6.76 5.51
CA ARG A 96 18.54 -7.82 6.05
C ARG A 96 19.96 -7.78 5.50
N ASP A 97 20.21 -7.01 4.46
CA ASP A 97 21.52 -6.77 3.87
C ASP A 97 21.84 -5.26 3.89
N PRO A 98 22.25 -4.70 5.05
CA PRO A 98 22.61 -3.29 5.16
C PRO A 98 23.64 -2.85 4.13
N ALA A 99 24.65 -3.68 3.87
CA ALA A 99 25.73 -3.38 2.93
C ALA A 99 25.21 -3.11 1.51
N GLY A 100 24.18 -3.84 1.06
CA GLY A 100 23.52 -3.61 -0.22
C GLY A 100 22.81 -2.26 -0.35
N ASN A 101 22.45 -1.63 0.78
CA ASN A 101 21.69 -0.37 0.83
C ASN A 101 22.58 0.86 1.13
N LEU A 102 23.86 0.66 1.47
CA LEU A 102 24.78 1.74 1.77
C LEU A 102 25.10 2.57 0.53
N MET A 103 24.96 3.88 0.66
CA MET A 103 25.40 4.85 -0.32
C MET A 103 26.93 4.96 -0.32
N THR A 104 27.50 5.28 -1.47
CA THR A 104 28.93 5.50 -1.64
C THR A 104 29.24 6.99 -1.48
N HIS A 105 30.22 7.32 -0.64
CA HIS A 105 30.72 8.68 -0.47
C HIS A 105 31.70 9.05 -1.58
N VAL A 106 31.56 10.26 -2.15
CA VAL A 106 32.50 10.80 -3.12
C VAL A 106 33.64 11.50 -2.37
N PRO A 107 34.90 11.02 -2.48
CA PRO A 107 36.01 11.53 -1.70
C PRO A 107 36.21 13.04 -1.82
N GLY A 108 36.40 13.72 -0.68
CA GLY A 108 36.65 15.16 -0.62
C GLY A 108 35.42 16.05 -0.84
N THR A 109 34.21 15.48 -0.87
CA THR A 109 32.95 16.22 -1.04
C THR A 109 31.95 15.87 0.06
N ASP A 110 30.75 16.47 0.03
CA ASP A 110 29.61 16.08 0.85
C ASP A 110 28.60 15.19 0.08
N VAL A 111 28.99 14.65 -1.08
CA VAL A 111 28.10 13.89 -1.96
C VAL A 111 28.12 12.41 -1.61
N TRP A 112 26.94 11.86 -1.34
CA TRP A 112 26.69 10.42 -1.24
C TRP A 112 25.76 9.99 -2.36
N HIS A 113 26.03 8.86 -3.00
CA HIS A 113 25.23 8.37 -4.12
C HIS A 113 24.92 6.87 -4.04
N TRP A 114 23.78 6.49 -4.62
CA TRP A 114 23.40 5.09 -4.78
C TRP A 114 22.54 4.95 -6.04
N THR A 115 22.99 4.12 -6.99
CA THR A 115 22.35 3.98 -8.30
C THR A 115 21.75 2.61 -8.52
N LEU A 116 20.56 2.57 -9.13
CA LEU A 116 19.85 1.38 -9.56
C LEU A 116 19.56 1.39 -11.06
N ARG A 117 19.46 0.20 -11.65
CA ARG A 117 18.84 -0.04 -12.96
C ARG A 117 17.41 -0.53 -12.74
N LEU A 118 16.42 0.28 -13.11
CA LEU A 118 15.01 -0.03 -12.90
C LEU A 118 14.24 -0.03 -14.21
N ARG A 119 13.21 -0.86 -14.33
CA ARG A 119 12.26 -0.77 -15.45
C ARG A 119 11.57 0.59 -15.44
N HIS A 120 11.38 1.19 -16.60
CA HIS A 120 10.89 2.57 -16.78
C HIS A 120 9.44 2.84 -16.31
N ASP A 121 8.70 1.79 -15.97
CA ASP A 121 7.35 1.83 -15.39
C ASP A 121 7.35 1.68 -13.85
N TRP A 122 8.51 1.69 -13.20
CA TRP A 122 8.61 1.58 -11.74
C TRP A 122 8.18 2.86 -11.03
N ARG A 123 7.56 2.68 -9.85
CA ARG A 123 7.41 3.74 -8.85
C ARG A 123 7.48 3.17 -7.44
N GLY A 124 7.86 4.03 -6.51
CA GLY A 124 7.86 3.68 -5.10
C GLY A 124 8.35 4.81 -4.20
N THR A 125 7.92 4.75 -2.96
CA THR A 125 8.44 5.53 -1.85
C THR A 125 9.85 5.10 -1.48
N TYR A 126 10.62 5.99 -0.89
CA TYR A 126 11.94 5.70 -0.34
C TYR A 126 12.27 6.63 0.82
N ASP A 127 13.14 6.15 1.70
CA ASP A 127 13.68 6.90 2.83
C ASP A 127 15.20 6.80 2.90
N PHE A 128 15.82 7.85 3.42
CA PHE A 128 17.21 7.83 3.85
C PHE A 128 17.33 7.56 5.34
N HIS A 129 18.41 6.90 5.72
CA HIS A 129 18.77 6.65 7.11
C HIS A 129 20.24 7.02 7.28
N VAL A 130 20.49 8.05 8.06
CA VAL A 130 21.78 8.77 8.08
C VAL A 130 22.37 8.63 9.46
N ASP A 131 23.51 7.95 9.57
CA ASP A 131 24.26 7.89 10.82
C ASP A 131 25.15 9.12 10.93
N GLU A 132 24.84 9.99 11.88
CA GLU A 132 25.67 11.15 12.24
C GLU A 132 26.27 11.00 13.65
N GLY A 133 26.24 9.79 14.21
CA GLY A 133 26.61 9.50 15.59
C GLY A 133 25.55 9.86 16.63
N ASP A 134 24.32 10.11 16.19
CA ASP A 134 23.17 10.48 17.02
C ASP A 134 22.33 9.25 17.47
N VAL A 135 22.70 8.06 17.01
CA VAL A 135 22.08 6.79 17.40
C VAL A 135 22.94 6.10 18.46
N GLU A 136 22.33 5.75 19.58
CA GLU A 136 22.99 5.02 20.67
C GLU A 136 23.64 3.73 20.18
N ALA A 137 24.82 3.41 20.73
CA ALA A 137 25.57 2.21 20.39
C ALA A 137 24.75 0.93 20.66
N ALA A 138 24.74 0.02 19.68
CA ALA A 138 24.04 -1.26 19.79
C ALA A 138 25.03 -2.38 20.06
N ASP A 139 24.59 -3.38 20.82
CA ASP A 139 25.38 -4.58 21.08
C ASP A 139 25.66 -5.39 19.80
N THR A 140 24.87 -5.16 18.74
CA THR A 140 25.02 -5.84 17.45
C THR A 140 24.86 -4.85 16.30
N GLU A 141 25.56 -5.10 15.20
CA GLU A 141 25.43 -4.33 13.96
C GLU A 141 23.97 -4.31 13.46
N GLY A 142 23.29 -5.45 13.48
CA GLY A 142 21.86 -5.52 13.13
C GLY A 142 20.96 -4.71 14.07
N GLY A 143 21.34 -4.56 15.33
CA GLY A 143 20.67 -3.67 16.30
C GLY A 143 20.87 -2.20 15.96
N HIS A 144 22.08 -1.82 15.53
CA HIS A 144 22.39 -0.46 15.10
C HIS A 144 21.53 -0.05 13.89
N TRP A 145 21.56 -0.84 12.81
CA TRP A 145 20.77 -0.54 11.59
C TRP A 145 19.27 -0.50 11.87
N ARG A 146 18.77 -1.37 12.75
CA ARG A 146 17.35 -1.35 13.15
C ARG A 146 16.97 -0.04 13.82
N ARG A 147 17.82 0.50 14.70
CA ARG A 147 17.57 1.79 15.37
C ARG A 147 17.75 2.96 14.43
N LEU A 148 18.73 2.92 13.54
CA LEU A 148 18.87 3.96 12.52
C LEU A 148 17.62 4.06 11.65
N ARG A 149 17.04 2.90 11.28
CA ARG A 149 15.81 2.83 10.47
C ARG A 149 14.52 3.24 11.19
N SER A 150 14.54 3.45 12.50
CA SER A 150 13.39 4.08 13.19
C SER A 150 13.37 5.60 13.04
N ARG A 151 14.39 6.19 12.41
CA ARG A 151 14.53 7.64 12.17
C ARG A 151 14.67 7.93 10.66
N PRO A 152 13.66 7.64 9.84
CA PRO A 152 13.71 7.93 8.41
C PRO A 152 13.84 9.44 8.17
N ARG A 153 14.68 9.82 7.20
CA ARG A 153 14.83 11.19 6.73
C ARG A 153 14.27 11.29 5.30
N PRO A 154 13.37 12.25 5.01
CA PRO A 154 12.90 12.48 3.66
C PRO A 154 14.05 13.01 2.79
N ASP A 155 13.90 12.87 1.47
CA ASP A 155 14.83 13.46 0.51
C ASP A 155 14.62 14.99 0.44
N PRO A 156 15.60 15.80 0.85
CA PRO A 156 15.46 17.26 0.87
C PRO A 156 15.44 17.89 -0.52
N PHE A 157 15.76 17.15 -1.59
CA PHE A 157 15.78 17.62 -2.97
C PHE A 157 14.63 17.05 -3.81
N ASN A 158 13.72 16.29 -3.20
CA ASN A 158 12.52 15.76 -3.85
C ASN A 158 11.28 16.47 -3.31
N ASP A 159 10.56 17.17 -4.19
CA ASP A 159 9.30 17.84 -3.88
C ASP A 159 8.09 16.89 -3.85
N ARG A 160 8.29 15.64 -4.27
CA ARG A 160 7.27 14.60 -4.28
C ARG A 160 7.31 13.79 -3.00
N ALA A 161 6.24 13.91 -2.22
CA ALA A 161 6.08 13.13 -1.00
C ALA A 161 4.63 12.70 -0.77
N LEU A 162 4.47 11.60 -0.04
CA LEU A 162 3.18 11.15 0.50
C LEU A 162 3.18 11.29 2.02
N PRO A 163 2.03 11.56 2.65
CA PRO A 163 1.94 11.50 4.09
C PRO A 163 2.20 10.06 4.56
N ARG A 164 2.90 9.91 5.67
CA ARG A 164 2.92 8.60 6.36
C ARG A 164 1.56 8.32 6.97
N ARG A 165 1.27 7.07 7.29
CA ARG A 165 0.04 6.69 8.01
C ARG A 165 0.10 6.99 9.51
N TRP A 166 1.19 6.63 10.17
CA TRP A 166 1.41 6.87 11.60
C TRP A 166 2.69 7.67 11.83
N GLY A 167 2.83 8.27 13.01
CA GLY A 167 4.02 9.04 13.42
C GLY A 167 4.14 10.45 12.82
N GLY A 168 3.23 10.84 11.92
CA GLY A 168 3.30 12.13 11.23
C GLY A 168 4.40 12.18 10.16
N GLY A 169 4.53 13.33 9.51
CA GLY A 169 5.53 13.56 8.46
C GLY A 169 5.19 12.92 7.11
N GLN A 170 6.17 12.95 6.22
CA GLN A 170 6.05 12.51 4.84
C GLN A 170 7.15 11.51 4.47
N VAL A 171 6.94 10.81 3.36
CA VAL A 171 7.89 9.91 2.71
C VAL A 171 8.07 10.34 1.26
N SER A 172 9.31 10.50 0.83
CA SER A 172 9.62 10.86 -0.56
C SER A 172 9.29 9.70 -1.49
N TYR A 173 8.93 10.01 -2.74
CA TYR A 173 8.70 8.97 -3.73
C TYR A 173 9.23 9.33 -5.11
N ALA A 174 9.47 8.30 -5.90
CA ALA A 174 9.91 8.41 -7.28
C ALA A 174 8.96 7.65 -8.21
N GLU A 175 8.73 8.23 -9.38
CA GLU A 175 7.95 7.66 -10.48
C GLU A 175 8.78 7.81 -11.75
N LEU A 176 9.04 6.69 -12.42
CA LEU A 176 9.76 6.71 -13.69
C LEU A 176 8.84 7.09 -14.85
N PRO A 177 9.39 7.47 -16.03
CA PRO A 177 8.61 8.13 -17.07
C PRO A 177 7.39 7.38 -17.60
N ALA A 178 7.35 6.05 -17.50
CA ALA A 178 6.21 5.22 -17.91
C ALA A 178 5.48 4.60 -16.72
N ALA A 179 5.71 5.08 -15.49
CA ALA A 179 4.97 4.64 -14.33
C ALA A 179 3.46 4.95 -14.49
N PRO A 180 2.57 4.12 -13.92
CA PRO A 180 1.14 4.34 -14.05
C PRO A 180 0.71 5.72 -13.58
N ASP A 181 -0.17 6.38 -14.35
CA ASP A 181 -0.65 7.71 -14.03
C ASP A 181 -1.50 7.70 -12.75
N ALA A 182 -1.33 8.75 -11.94
CA ALA A 182 -2.10 9.03 -10.74
C ALA A 182 -2.92 10.33 -10.88
N GLY A 183 -3.17 10.78 -12.11
CA GLY A 183 -3.96 11.97 -12.44
C GLY A 183 -5.33 12.00 -11.77
N ASP A 184 -5.99 10.84 -11.63
CA ASP A 184 -7.28 10.71 -10.94
C ASP A 184 -7.25 11.15 -9.47
N TRP A 185 -6.08 11.25 -8.86
CA TRP A 185 -5.95 11.70 -7.47
C TRP A 185 -5.72 13.21 -7.33
N ARG A 186 -5.56 13.93 -8.44
CA ARG A 186 -5.33 15.37 -8.42
C ARG A 186 -6.67 16.10 -8.27
N PRO A 187 -6.76 17.16 -7.45
CA PRO A 187 -7.96 17.97 -7.37
C PRO A 187 -8.32 18.56 -8.74
N ARG A 188 -9.60 18.47 -9.12
CA ARG A 188 -10.16 19.11 -10.32
C ARG A 188 -11.23 20.12 -9.88
N PRO A 189 -11.04 21.44 -10.03
CA PRO A 189 -12.00 22.43 -9.53
C PRO A 189 -13.30 22.50 -10.34
N ASP A 190 -13.29 22.02 -11.58
CA ASP A 190 -14.39 22.20 -12.54
C ASP A 190 -15.39 21.02 -12.58
N ILE A 191 -15.40 20.16 -11.55
CA ILE A 191 -16.31 19.01 -11.45
C ILE A 191 -17.21 19.12 -10.21
N ALA A 192 -18.27 18.32 -10.18
CA ALA A 192 -19.09 18.20 -8.98
C ALA A 192 -18.32 17.43 -7.88
N HIS A 193 -18.34 17.96 -6.67
CA HIS A 193 -17.61 17.42 -5.54
C HIS A 193 -18.53 16.75 -4.52
N GLY A 194 -18.18 15.53 -4.14
CA GLY A 194 -18.75 14.85 -2.99
C GLY A 194 -18.29 15.48 -1.68
N THR A 195 -18.80 14.94 -0.57
CA THR A 195 -18.45 15.38 0.78
C THR A 195 -17.87 14.22 1.56
N LEU A 196 -16.69 14.42 2.14
CA LEU A 196 -16.10 13.53 3.14
C LEU A 196 -16.35 14.10 4.53
N SER A 197 -17.06 13.35 5.37
CA SER A 197 -17.43 13.76 6.74
C SER A 197 -16.90 12.75 7.76
N GLU A 198 -16.38 13.24 8.88
CA GLU A 198 -15.91 12.41 10.00
C GLU A 198 -17.01 12.23 11.04
N HIS A 199 -17.20 10.99 11.50
CA HIS A 199 -18.21 10.61 12.47
C HIS A 199 -17.61 9.74 13.56
N ARG A 200 -18.30 9.64 14.70
CA ARG A 200 -18.05 8.62 15.72
C ARG A 200 -19.21 7.63 15.72
N MET A 201 -18.88 6.37 15.52
CA MET A 201 -19.81 5.25 15.56
C MET A 201 -19.59 4.47 16.86
N PRO A 202 -20.62 4.32 17.72
CA PRO A 202 -20.60 3.35 18.80
C PRO A 202 -20.51 1.93 18.23
N SER A 203 -19.56 1.13 18.73
CA SER A 203 -19.32 -0.24 18.30
C SER A 203 -19.52 -1.18 19.48
N ALA A 204 -20.39 -2.18 19.30
CA ALA A 204 -20.58 -3.23 20.30
C ALA A 204 -19.46 -4.28 20.18
N ARG A 205 -18.97 -4.51 18.96
CA ARG A 205 -17.83 -5.37 18.66
C ARG A 205 -16.85 -4.58 17.81
N PRO A 206 -15.58 -4.43 18.19
CA PRO A 206 -14.90 -5.00 19.35
C PRO A 206 -15.13 -4.21 20.66
N GLY A 207 -15.91 -3.12 20.63
CA GLY A 207 -16.23 -2.29 21.78
C GLY A 207 -15.67 -0.87 21.67
N GLY A 208 -16.42 0.10 22.22
CA GLY A 208 -16.05 1.52 22.26
C GLY A 208 -16.50 2.30 21.02
N ASP A 209 -16.05 3.54 20.90
CA ASP A 209 -16.34 4.35 19.71
C ASP A 209 -15.26 4.11 18.64
N ARG A 210 -15.69 4.09 17.37
CA ARG A 210 -14.82 4.04 16.19
C ARG A 210 -15.02 5.32 15.38
N ARG A 211 -13.93 5.99 15.00
CA ARG A 211 -14.04 7.01 13.96
C ARG A 211 -14.28 6.35 12.62
N VAL A 212 -15.21 6.94 11.88
CA VAL A 212 -15.57 6.51 10.54
C VAL A 212 -15.68 7.74 9.66
N TRP A 213 -15.04 7.72 8.50
CA TRP A 213 -15.29 8.73 7.48
C TRP A 213 -16.34 8.23 6.49
N LEU A 214 -17.30 9.08 6.17
CA LEU A 214 -18.34 8.83 5.18
C LEU A 214 -18.13 9.77 3.99
N TYR A 215 -17.95 9.19 2.82
CA TYR A 215 -17.99 9.91 1.55
C TYR A 215 -19.39 9.78 0.92
N ALA A 216 -20.01 10.92 0.67
CA ALA A 216 -21.23 11.03 -0.12
C ALA A 216 -20.89 11.63 -1.49
N PRO A 217 -21.28 11.02 -2.61
CA PRO A 217 -21.02 11.59 -3.93
C PRO A 217 -21.89 12.83 -4.16
N ALA A 218 -21.49 13.68 -5.10
CA ALA A 218 -22.33 14.77 -5.55
C ALA A 218 -23.58 14.24 -6.30
N GLY A 219 -24.70 14.94 -6.14
CA GLY A 219 -25.96 14.63 -6.83
C GLY A 219 -26.87 13.65 -6.09
N GLU A 220 -27.96 13.26 -6.76
CA GLU A 220 -28.98 12.40 -6.18
C GLU A 220 -28.59 10.92 -6.19
N ALA A 221 -28.92 10.21 -5.12
CA ALA A 221 -28.76 8.77 -5.05
C ALA A 221 -29.74 8.04 -5.99
N PRO A 222 -29.33 6.94 -6.64
CA PRO A 222 -30.24 6.15 -7.45
C PRO A 222 -31.31 5.49 -6.56
N ALA A 223 -32.48 5.18 -7.12
CA ALA A 223 -33.62 4.62 -6.39
C ALA A 223 -33.30 3.32 -5.61
N GLY A 224 -32.32 2.52 -6.07
CA GLY A 224 -31.85 1.31 -5.41
C GLY A 224 -30.70 1.52 -4.41
N GLY A 225 -30.46 2.75 -3.97
CA GLY A 225 -29.34 3.12 -3.09
C GLY A 225 -27.98 3.13 -3.79
N LEU A 226 -27.01 3.83 -3.22
CA LEU A 226 -25.64 3.96 -3.70
C LEU A 226 -24.90 2.61 -3.57
N PRO A 227 -24.10 2.17 -4.57
CA PRO A 227 -23.06 1.17 -4.34
C PRO A 227 -22.16 1.60 -3.18
N VAL A 228 -21.60 0.63 -2.45
CA VAL A 228 -20.83 0.90 -1.23
C VAL A 228 -19.42 0.40 -1.37
N LEU A 229 -18.47 1.25 -1.02
CA LEU A 229 -17.08 0.90 -0.74
C LEU A 229 -16.84 0.93 0.76
N VAL A 230 -16.58 -0.22 1.39
CA VAL A 230 -15.98 -0.28 2.73
C VAL A 230 -14.47 -0.33 2.57
N LEU A 231 -13.78 0.76 2.85
CA LEU A 231 -12.33 0.87 2.69
C LEU A 231 -11.64 0.90 4.06
N LEU A 232 -10.94 -0.19 4.39
CA LEU A 232 -10.20 -0.32 5.63
C LEU A 232 -9.01 0.65 5.66
N ASP A 233 -8.48 0.91 6.86
CA ASP A 233 -7.43 1.92 7.10
C ASP A 233 -7.90 3.35 6.75
N GLY A 234 -9.14 3.64 7.13
CA GLY A 234 -9.87 4.83 6.71
C GLY A 234 -9.22 6.16 7.10
N GLU A 235 -8.50 6.18 8.23
CA GLU A 235 -7.81 7.37 8.73
C GLU A 235 -6.68 7.84 7.81
N HIS A 236 -6.21 6.95 6.94
CA HIS A 236 -5.20 7.26 5.95
C HIS A 236 -5.81 7.60 4.59
N TRP A 237 -6.73 6.76 4.10
CA TRP A 237 -7.33 6.94 2.78
C TRP A 237 -8.16 8.20 2.65
N GLY A 238 -9.06 8.44 3.62
CA GLY A 238 -10.00 9.55 3.58
C GLY A 238 -9.29 10.91 3.70
N PRO A 239 -8.87 11.29 4.91
CA PRO A 239 -8.37 12.64 5.16
C PRO A 239 -6.92 12.89 4.72
N ARG A 240 -6.11 11.85 4.44
CA ARG A 240 -4.66 12.03 4.17
C ARG A 240 -4.26 11.78 2.72
N LEU A 241 -4.83 10.77 2.06
CA LEU A 241 -4.46 10.40 0.68
C LEU A 241 -5.38 10.99 -0.39
N GLY A 242 -6.47 11.67 0.00
CA GLY A 242 -7.34 12.37 -0.94
C GLY A 242 -8.32 11.45 -1.67
N LEU A 243 -8.89 10.44 -1.00
CA LEU A 243 -9.84 9.52 -1.62
C LEU A 243 -11.02 10.24 -2.28
N ALA A 244 -11.51 11.34 -1.70
CA ALA A 244 -12.61 12.11 -2.27
C ALA A 244 -12.29 12.60 -3.70
N HIS A 245 -11.07 13.08 -3.94
CA HIS A 245 -10.64 13.49 -5.29
C HIS A 245 -10.65 12.33 -6.28
N LEU A 246 -10.18 11.15 -5.85
CA LEU A 246 -10.27 9.94 -6.68
C LEU A 246 -11.71 9.65 -7.07
N LEU A 247 -12.61 9.56 -6.09
CA LEU A 247 -13.99 9.17 -6.34
C LEU A 247 -14.73 10.22 -7.17
N ASP A 248 -14.57 11.51 -6.87
CA ASP A 248 -15.13 12.62 -7.65
C ASP A 248 -14.70 12.52 -9.11
N ASN A 249 -13.40 12.38 -9.37
CA ASN A 249 -12.83 12.34 -10.72
C ASN A 249 -13.34 11.13 -11.51
N LEU A 250 -13.34 9.94 -10.90
CA LEU A 250 -13.85 8.73 -11.54
C LEU A 250 -15.35 8.79 -11.84
N ILE A 251 -16.13 9.43 -10.97
CA ILE A 251 -17.57 9.65 -11.17
C ILE A 251 -17.79 10.68 -12.29
N ALA A 252 -17.07 11.80 -12.26
CA ALA A 252 -17.18 12.86 -13.26
C ALA A 252 -16.81 12.36 -14.67
N ASP A 253 -15.83 11.47 -14.78
CA ASP A 253 -15.42 10.85 -16.04
C ASP A 253 -16.32 9.66 -16.45
N GLY A 254 -17.35 9.34 -15.66
CA GLY A 254 -18.31 8.27 -15.94
C GLY A 254 -17.74 6.85 -15.80
N ARG A 255 -16.52 6.71 -15.28
CA ARG A 255 -15.84 5.43 -15.04
C ARG A 255 -16.41 4.69 -13.83
N LEU A 256 -17.00 5.43 -12.89
CA LEU A 256 -17.78 4.89 -11.78
C LEU A 256 -19.19 5.49 -11.74
N PRO A 257 -20.22 4.74 -11.35
CA PRO A 257 -21.47 5.34 -10.90
C PRO A 257 -21.25 6.10 -9.58
N PRO A 258 -22.12 7.07 -9.23
CA PRO A 258 -22.14 7.64 -7.89
C PRO A 258 -22.20 6.53 -6.82
N LEU A 259 -21.27 6.56 -5.87
CA LEU A 259 -21.12 5.54 -4.81
C LEU A 259 -20.85 6.20 -3.46
N ALA A 260 -21.24 5.52 -2.39
CA ALA A 260 -20.87 5.89 -1.01
C ALA A 260 -19.60 5.16 -0.58
N ALA A 261 -18.71 5.82 0.15
CA ALA A 261 -17.60 5.14 0.81
C ALA A 261 -17.71 5.26 2.34
N VAL A 262 -17.46 4.15 3.02
CA VAL A 262 -17.49 3.99 4.47
C VAL A 262 -16.09 3.55 4.90
N LEU A 263 -15.41 4.40 5.67
CA LEU A 263 -13.99 4.23 5.96
C LEU A 263 -13.78 4.12 7.48
N PRO A 264 -13.79 2.91 8.07
CA PRO A 264 -13.50 2.73 9.49
C PRO A 264 -12.01 2.96 9.78
N GLU A 265 -11.71 3.63 10.90
CA GLU A 265 -10.34 3.74 11.39
C GLU A 265 -9.79 2.39 11.87
N ALA A 266 -8.47 2.20 11.78
CA ALA A 266 -7.80 1.05 12.40
C ALA A 266 -7.22 1.34 13.80
N VAL A 267 -7.47 2.55 14.34
CA VAL A 267 -7.02 3.04 15.66
C VAL A 267 -5.49 3.20 15.76
N ASP A 268 -4.75 2.10 15.88
CA ASP A 268 -3.29 2.05 15.99
C ASP A 268 -2.75 0.73 15.42
N GLU A 269 -1.43 0.56 15.42
CA GLU A 269 -0.80 -0.64 14.84
C GLU A 269 -1.20 -1.93 15.57
N ALA A 270 -1.26 -1.91 16.90
CA ALA A 270 -1.56 -3.10 17.69
C ALA A 270 -3.02 -3.55 17.49
N THR A 271 -3.95 -2.61 17.53
CA THR A 271 -5.38 -2.82 17.27
C THR A 271 -5.61 -3.32 15.86
N ARG A 272 -4.93 -2.72 14.86
CA ARG A 272 -4.99 -3.17 13.48
C ARG A 272 -4.56 -4.63 13.32
N TRP A 273 -3.49 -5.07 13.97
CA TRP A 273 -3.09 -6.49 13.95
C TRP A 273 -4.11 -7.39 14.64
N ALA A 274 -4.66 -6.94 15.77
CA ALA A 274 -5.65 -7.70 16.53
C ALA A 274 -6.93 -7.92 15.71
N GLU A 275 -7.42 -6.89 15.01
CA GLU A 275 -8.69 -6.87 14.29
C GLU A 275 -8.58 -7.37 12.84
N LEU A 276 -7.53 -6.98 12.10
CA LEU A 276 -7.40 -7.27 10.67
C LEU A 276 -6.68 -8.58 10.34
N SER A 277 -6.68 -9.54 11.27
CA SER A 277 -6.11 -10.88 11.09
C SER A 277 -7.21 -11.95 11.09
N CYS A 278 -8.08 -11.89 10.06
CA CYS A 278 -9.21 -12.80 9.86
C CYS A 278 -10.14 -12.97 11.08
N ARG A 279 -10.52 -11.86 11.76
CA ARG A 279 -11.36 -11.93 12.97
C ARG A 279 -12.85 -11.96 12.67
N PRO A 280 -13.60 -13.00 13.12
CA PRO A 280 -15.05 -13.06 12.95
C PRO A 280 -15.78 -11.85 13.54
N ASP A 281 -15.41 -11.42 14.75
CA ASP A 281 -16.07 -10.29 15.43
C ASP A 281 -15.88 -8.98 14.68
N TYR A 282 -14.72 -8.77 14.05
CA TYR A 282 -14.49 -7.58 13.24
C TYR A 282 -15.29 -7.64 11.93
N VAL A 283 -15.41 -8.81 11.30
CA VAL A 283 -16.30 -8.94 10.12
C VAL A 283 -17.77 -8.72 10.48
N ALA A 284 -18.21 -9.23 11.63
CA ALA A 284 -19.55 -8.97 12.15
C ALA A 284 -19.75 -7.47 12.44
N HIS A 285 -18.75 -6.78 12.99
CA HIS A 285 -18.79 -5.33 13.12
C HIS A 285 -18.98 -4.63 11.78
N LEU A 286 -18.21 -4.99 10.75
CA LEU A 286 -18.33 -4.38 9.42
C LEU A 286 -19.71 -4.65 8.79
N ALA A 287 -20.21 -5.88 8.88
CA ALA A 287 -21.43 -6.31 8.21
C ALA A 287 -22.72 -5.89 8.95
N ASP A 288 -22.74 -6.09 10.27
CA ASP A 288 -23.95 -6.06 11.09
C ASP A 288 -24.08 -4.77 11.93
N GLU A 289 -23.00 -4.00 12.09
CA GLU A 289 -23.00 -2.74 12.83
C GLU A 289 -22.70 -1.54 11.90
N LEU A 290 -21.56 -1.57 11.22
CA LEU A 290 -21.04 -0.43 10.46
C LEU A 290 -21.91 -0.08 9.25
N LEU A 291 -22.29 -1.07 8.45
CA LEU A 291 -23.12 -0.84 7.26
C LEU A 291 -24.56 -0.42 7.61
N PRO A 292 -25.23 -1.06 8.59
CA PRO A 292 -26.51 -0.55 9.09
C PRO A 292 -26.41 0.87 9.68
N TRP A 293 -25.35 1.18 10.43
CA TRP A 293 -25.12 2.54 10.94
C TRP A 293 -24.93 3.55 9.79
N ALA A 294 -24.14 3.20 8.77
CA ALA A 294 -23.93 4.04 7.60
C ALA A 294 -25.23 4.26 6.80
N ALA A 295 -26.11 3.26 6.75
CA ALA A 295 -27.44 3.38 6.11
C ALA A 295 -28.37 4.39 6.79
N GLY A 296 -28.14 4.69 8.08
CA GLY A 296 -28.82 5.79 8.78
C GLY A 296 -28.34 7.18 8.38
N HIS A 297 -27.20 7.29 7.69
CA HIS A 297 -26.57 8.56 7.29
C HIS A 297 -26.58 8.78 5.79
N LEU A 298 -26.50 7.71 4.99
CA LEU A 298 -26.46 7.75 3.53
C LEU A 298 -27.37 6.66 2.94
N PRO A 299 -28.00 6.90 1.76
CA PRO A 299 -28.86 5.92 1.11
C PRO A 299 -28.03 4.81 0.45
N VAL A 300 -27.42 3.94 1.24
CA VAL A 300 -26.55 2.85 0.79
C VAL A 300 -27.34 1.60 0.39
N THR A 301 -26.84 0.85 -0.59
CA THR A 301 -27.45 -0.42 -1.02
C THR A 301 -27.19 -1.55 -0.02
N ALA A 302 -28.17 -2.45 0.13
CA ALA A 302 -28.01 -3.74 0.82
C ALA A 302 -27.57 -4.88 -0.12
N ASP A 303 -27.53 -4.62 -1.44
CA ASP A 303 -27.13 -5.62 -2.45
C ASP A 303 -25.63 -5.96 -2.34
N PRO A 304 -25.25 -7.22 -2.05
CA PRO A 304 -23.85 -7.62 -1.97
C PRO A 304 -23.11 -7.44 -3.29
N ALA A 305 -23.76 -7.61 -4.45
CA ALA A 305 -23.11 -7.45 -5.75
C ALA A 305 -22.62 -6.01 -6.00
N ARG A 306 -23.20 -5.04 -5.29
CA ARG A 306 -22.85 -3.61 -5.34
C ARG A 306 -22.11 -3.12 -4.09
N THR A 307 -21.61 -4.05 -3.28
CA THR A 307 -20.87 -3.76 -2.05
C THR A 307 -19.45 -4.32 -2.18
N VAL A 308 -18.45 -3.45 -2.09
CA VAL A 308 -17.02 -3.77 -2.14
C VAL A 308 -16.44 -3.59 -0.73
N VAL A 309 -15.74 -4.61 -0.23
CA VAL A 309 -14.79 -4.43 0.88
C VAL A 309 -13.38 -4.37 0.32
N ALA A 310 -12.61 -3.38 0.72
CA ALA A 310 -11.30 -3.08 0.17
C ALA A 310 -10.26 -2.85 1.26
N GLY A 311 -9.03 -3.27 1.01
CA GLY A 311 -7.93 -2.99 1.92
C GLY A 311 -6.57 -3.45 1.42
N GLN A 312 -5.54 -3.01 2.14
CA GLN A 312 -4.14 -3.24 1.81
C GLN A 312 -3.45 -4.06 2.90
N SER A 313 -2.54 -4.96 2.54
CA SER A 313 -1.81 -5.76 3.53
C SER A 313 -2.75 -6.59 4.41
N LEU A 314 -2.78 -6.39 5.73
CA LEU A 314 -3.79 -6.99 6.62
C LEU A 314 -5.23 -6.58 6.27
N GLY A 315 -5.44 -5.35 5.82
CA GLY A 315 -6.73 -4.92 5.29
C GLY A 315 -7.13 -5.73 4.06
N GLY A 316 -6.17 -6.09 3.20
CA GLY A 316 -6.43 -6.94 2.04
C GLY A 316 -6.76 -8.39 2.42
N LEU A 317 -6.06 -8.93 3.42
CA LEU A 317 -6.39 -10.23 4.02
C LEU A 317 -7.82 -10.21 4.60
N THR A 318 -8.15 -9.17 5.36
CA THR A 318 -9.47 -9.00 5.98
C THR A 318 -10.57 -8.76 4.96
N ALA A 319 -10.32 -8.02 3.89
CA ALA A 319 -11.29 -7.82 2.81
C ALA A 319 -11.66 -9.15 2.15
N ALA A 320 -10.67 -9.99 1.82
CA ALA A 320 -10.93 -11.32 1.29
C ALA A 320 -11.69 -12.22 2.29
N TYR A 321 -11.29 -12.17 3.56
CA TYR A 321 -11.96 -12.92 4.62
C TYR A 321 -13.40 -12.45 4.87
N ALA A 322 -13.65 -11.15 4.90
CA ALA A 322 -14.98 -10.55 5.08
C ALA A 322 -15.93 -10.97 3.95
N ALA A 323 -15.47 -10.94 2.70
CA ALA A 323 -16.26 -11.42 1.58
C ALA A 323 -16.53 -12.92 1.65
N ALA A 324 -15.57 -13.72 2.13
CA ALA A 324 -15.76 -15.15 2.30
C ALA A 324 -16.71 -15.52 3.46
N ALA A 325 -16.61 -14.80 4.58
CA ALA A 325 -17.36 -15.06 5.81
C ALA A 325 -18.77 -14.43 5.81
N ALA A 326 -18.94 -13.30 5.12
CA ALA A 326 -20.21 -12.58 4.99
C ALA A 326 -20.55 -12.25 3.51
N PRO A 327 -20.64 -13.27 2.61
CA PRO A 327 -20.90 -13.06 1.18
C PRO A 327 -22.31 -12.49 0.92
N HIS A 328 -23.22 -12.61 1.88
CA HIS A 328 -24.54 -11.99 1.85
C HIS A 328 -24.49 -10.46 1.95
N ARG A 329 -23.36 -9.91 2.43
CA ARG A 329 -23.15 -8.46 2.54
C ARG A 329 -22.05 -7.95 1.61
N PHE A 330 -20.99 -8.71 1.42
CA PHE A 330 -19.85 -8.33 0.59
C PHE A 330 -19.71 -9.27 -0.62
N GLY A 331 -20.24 -8.87 -1.77
CA GLY A 331 -20.11 -9.64 -3.01
C GLY A 331 -18.81 -9.38 -3.76
N ASN A 332 -18.01 -8.40 -3.30
CA ASN A 332 -16.75 -8.03 -3.94
C ASN A 332 -15.65 -7.75 -2.92
N ALA A 333 -14.46 -8.30 -3.15
CA ALA A 333 -13.26 -8.01 -2.38
C ALA A 333 -12.19 -7.38 -3.27
N LEU A 334 -11.77 -6.15 -2.95
CA LEU A 334 -10.64 -5.47 -3.58
C LEU A 334 -9.43 -5.59 -2.67
N VAL A 335 -8.45 -6.39 -3.08
CA VAL A 335 -7.35 -6.83 -2.24
C VAL A 335 -6.04 -6.36 -2.84
N GLN A 336 -5.34 -5.50 -2.10
CA GLN A 336 -4.05 -4.98 -2.53
C GLN A 336 -2.95 -5.50 -1.59
N SER A 337 -2.00 -6.22 -2.15
CA SER A 337 -0.85 -6.75 -1.40
C SER A 337 -1.27 -7.51 -0.13
N GLY A 338 -2.37 -8.27 -0.22
CA GLY A 338 -2.97 -8.96 0.92
C GLY A 338 -1.99 -9.89 1.62
N SER A 339 -2.00 -9.89 2.96
CA SER A 339 -1.06 -10.67 3.78
C SER A 339 -1.43 -12.16 3.86
N PHE A 340 -1.60 -12.82 2.71
CA PHE A 340 -2.00 -14.22 2.62
C PHE A 340 -0.95 -15.21 3.09
N TRP A 341 0.29 -14.76 3.35
CA TRP A 341 1.26 -15.56 4.10
C TRP A 341 0.77 -15.85 5.53
N TRP A 342 -0.16 -15.05 6.08
CA TRP A 342 -0.65 -15.17 7.45
C TRP A 342 -1.46 -16.46 7.67
N PRO A 343 -1.36 -17.07 8.87
CA PRO A 343 -0.40 -16.76 9.94
C PRO A 343 1.04 -17.23 9.64
N ALA A 344 2.00 -16.95 10.49
CA ALA A 344 3.29 -17.65 10.41
C ALA A 344 3.16 -19.07 11.02
N GLY A 345 3.99 -20.02 10.57
CA GLY A 345 4.09 -21.36 11.15
C GLY A 345 3.30 -22.43 10.41
N GLU A 346 2.89 -23.49 11.12
CA GLU A 346 2.19 -24.65 10.54
C GLU A 346 0.85 -24.27 9.89
N ASP A 347 0.20 -23.24 10.43
CA ASP A 347 -1.06 -22.72 9.92
C ASP A 347 -0.89 -21.70 8.79
N ALA A 348 0.30 -21.49 8.23
CA ALA A 348 0.52 -20.45 7.22
C ALA A 348 -0.41 -20.52 6.02
N GLU A 349 -0.85 -19.39 5.49
CA GLU A 349 -1.83 -19.33 4.38
C GLU A 349 -3.18 -19.96 4.70
N TRP A 350 -3.61 -19.83 5.97
CA TRP A 350 -4.86 -20.40 6.45
C TRP A 350 -6.07 -20.02 5.59
N LEU A 351 -6.21 -18.74 5.20
CA LEU A 351 -7.35 -18.29 4.42
C LEU A 351 -7.37 -18.92 3.02
N THR A 352 -6.20 -19.08 2.40
CA THR A 352 -6.08 -19.78 1.11
C THR A 352 -6.57 -21.22 1.23
N ARG A 353 -6.16 -21.95 2.29
CA ARG A 353 -6.65 -23.31 2.55
C ARG A 353 -8.15 -23.36 2.84
N ALA A 354 -8.69 -22.39 3.59
CA ALA A 354 -10.12 -22.31 3.87
C ALA A 354 -10.93 -22.13 2.57
N LEU A 355 -10.50 -21.23 1.68
CA LEU A 355 -11.10 -21.04 0.35
C LEU A 355 -10.94 -22.29 -0.53
N ALA A 356 -9.81 -22.98 -0.45
CA ALA A 356 -9.57 -24.26 -1.13
C ALA A 356 -10.45 -25.40 -0.60
N ALA A 357 -11.07 -25.27 0.57
CA ALA A 357 -11.98 -26.27 1.17
C ALA A 357 -13.47 -25.90 1.06
N ALA A 358 -13.82 -24.61 0.98
CA ALA A 358 -15.21 -24.12 0.90
C ALA A 358 -15.81 -24.24 -0.50
N PRO A 359 -17.10 -24.53 -0.72
CA PRO A 359 -17.70 -24.42 -2.06
C PRO A 359 -17.50 -23.00 -2.64
N ARG A 360 -17.58 -22.86 -3.97
CA ARG A 360 -17.47 -21.54 -4.63
C ARG A 360 -18.54 -20.60 -4.05
N LEU A 361 -18.09 -19.45 -3.54
CA LEU A 361 -18.94 -18.41 -2.97
C LEU A 361 -19.38 -17.43 -4.06
N PRO A 362 -20.52 -16.72 -3.90
CA PRO A 362 -20.97 -15.69 -4.82
C PRO A 362 -20.20 -14.38 -4.61
N VAL A 363 -18.87 -14.44 -4.75
CA VAL A 363 -17.95 -13.33 -4.48
C VAL A 363 -16.98 -13.18 -5.64
N ARG A 364 -16.72 -11.93 -6.03
CA ARG A 364 -15.63 -11.57 -6.96
C ARG A 364 -14.43 -11.02 -6.20
N PHE A 365 -13.24 -11.51 -6.53
CA PHE A 365 -11.98 -11.03 -5.96
C PHE A 365 -11.20 -10.24 -7.02
N ARG A 366 -10.82 -9.00 -6.70
CA ARG A 366 -9.83 -8.24 -7.46
C ARG A 366 -8.54 -8.21 -6.66
N LEU A 367 -7.51 -8.91 -7.13
CA LEU A 367 -6.24 -9.07 -6.45
C LEU A 367 -5.11 -8.30 -7.15
N SER A 368 -4.37 -7.44 -6.45
CA SER A 368 -3.21 -6.72 -7.00
C SER A 368 -1.99 -6.84 -6.08
N PHE A 369 -0.80 -7.14 -6.62
CA PHE A 369 0.44 -7.29 -5.83
C PHE A 369 1.64 -6.65 -6.52
N GLY A 370 2.56 -6.09 -5.75
CA GLY A 370 3.82 -5.55 -6.28
C GLY A 370 4.80 -6.67 -6.65
N GLU A 371 5.42 -6.56 -7.83
CA GLU A 371 6.46 -7.47 -8.31
C GLU A 371 7.66 -7.55 -7.33
N GLN A 372 7.90 -6.49 -6.56
CA GLN A 372 8.98 -6.44 -5.58
C GLN A 372 8.62 -7.06 -4.23
N GLU A 373 7.40 -7.53 -4.00
CA GLU A 373 6.97 -8.07 -2.71
C GLU A 373 7.40 -9.53 -2.47
N TRP A 374 8.71 -9.82 -2.47
CA TRP A 374 9.23 -11.19 -2.46
C TRP A 374 8.74 -12.08 -1.31
N VAL A 375 8.32 -11.49 -0.18
CA VAL A 375 7.72 -12.21 0.95
C VAL A 375 6.25 -12.57 0.69
N ALA A 376 5.46 -11.65 0.15
CA ALA A 376 4.01 -11.82 0.01
C ALA A 376 3.62 -12.48 -1.32
N LEU A 377 4.38 -12.22 -2.38
CA LEU A 377 4.05 -12.60 -3.75
C LEU A 377 3.91 -14.13 -3.94
N PRO A 378 4.73 -15.00 -3.33
CA PRO A 378 4.52 -16.45 -3.43
C PRO A 378 3.16 -16.92 -2.90
N ALA A 379 2.73 -16.42 -1.73
CA ALA A 379 1.43 -16.75 -1.14
C ALA A 379 0.28 -16.18 -1.98
N ALA A 380 0.46 -14.97 -2.51
CA ALA A 380 -0.51 -14.35 -3.42
C ALA A 380 -0.74 -15.16 -4.70
N ARG A 381 0.33 -15.66 -5.33
CA ARG A 381 0.23 -16.51 -6.52
C ARG A 381 -0.47 -17.84 -6.23
N ARG A 382 -0.21 -18.45 -5.06
CA ARG A 382 -0.94 -19.66 -4.61
C ARG A 382 -2.43 -19.39 -4.39
N LEU A 383 -2.79 -18.25 -3.81
CA LEU A 383 -4.19 -17.84 -3.70
C LEU A 383 -4.84 -17.68 -5.09
N ARG A 384 -4.19 -16.98 -6.02
CA ARG A 384 -4.68 -16.83 -7.39
C ARG A 384 -4.96 -18.19 -8.02
N ASP A 385 -4.01 -19.11 -7.92
CA ASP A 385 -4.13 -20.45 -8.49
C ASP A 385 -5.27 -21.22 -7.82
N THR A 386 -5.40 -21.12 -6.50
CA THR A 386 -6.52 -21.69 -5.74
C THR A 386 -7.87 -21.13 -6.21
N LEU A 387 -8.02 -19.81 -6.35
CA LEU A 387 -9.27 -19.20 -6.81
C LEU A 387 -9.63 -19.66 -8.23
N ARG A 388 -8.66 -19.72 -9.14
CA ARG A 388 -8.86 -20.24 -10.50
C ARG A 388 -9.35 -21.69 -10.46
N ASP A 389 -8.67 -22.55 -9.71
CA ASP A 389 -8.98 -23.98 -9.65
C ASP A 389 -10.33 -24.25 -8.95
N ARG A 390 -10.81 -23.29 -8.15
CA ARG A 390 -12.14 -23.31 -7.51
C ARG A 390 -13.25 -22.60 -8.29
N GLY A 391 -12.98 -22.20 -9.54
CA GLY A 391 -13.99 -21.69 -10.47
C GLY A 391 -14.32 -20.20 -10.33
N TYR A 392 -13.47 -19.39 -9.67
CA TYR A 392 -13.62 -17.94 -9.60
C TYR A 392 -13.09 -17.27 -10.87
N HIS A 393 -13.66 -17.60 -12.03
CA HIS A 393 -13.25 -17.07 -13.35
C HIS A 393 -13.65 -15.60 -13.58
N ASP A 394 -14.55 -15.09 -12.75
CA ASP A 394 -14.99 -13.70 -12.64
C ASP A 394 -14.13 -12.87 -11.68
N SER A 395 -13.06 -13.46 -11.14
CA SER A 395 -12.05 -12.79 -10.32
C SER A 395 -10.79 -12.53 -11.14
N SER A 396 -10.02 -11.52 -10.75
CA SER A 396 -8.83 -11.10 -11.48
C SER A 396 -7.62 -10.95 -10.57
N TYR A 397 -6.44 -11.11 -11.16
CA TYR A 397 -5.15 -11.01 -10.50
C TYR A 397 -4.19 -10.22 -11.37
N ARG A 398 -3.50 -9.25 -10.77
CA ARG A 398 -2.49 -8.44 -11.44
C ARG A 398 -1.25 -8.28 -10.58
N GLU A 399 -0.09 -8.28 -11.23
CA GLU A 399 1.16 -7.81 -10.66
C GLU A 399 1.51 -6.44 -11.25
N PHE A 400 2.03 -5.52 -10.43
CA PHE A 400 2.47 -4.18 -10.85
C PHE A 400 3.93 -3.96 -10.49
N ASN A 401 4.63 -3.14 -11.28
CA ASN A 401 6.03 -2.81 -11.04
C ASN A 401 6.17 -1.81 -9.88
N GLY A 402 6.10 -2.33 -8.67
CA GLY A 402 6.17 -1.59 -7.42
C GLY A 402 6.28 -2.53 -6.22
N GLY A 403 6.29 -1.92 -5.03
CA GLY A 403 6.40 -2.63 -3.76
C GLY A 403 5.11 -2.65 -2.93
N HIS A 404 5.29 -2.76 -1.62
CA HIS A 404 4.23 -2.76 -0.62
C HIS A 404 3.95 -1.32 -0.17
N ASP A 405 3.27 -0.56 -1.03
CA ASP A 405 3.36 0.90 -1.04
C ASP A 405 2.02 1.59 -1.37
N TYR A 406 1.61 2.57 -0.54
CA TYR A 406 0.41 3.38 -0.78
C TYR A 406 0.47 4.16 -2.09
N LEU A 407 1.66 4.54 -2.57
CA LEU A 407 1.79 5.15 -3.89
C LEU A 407 1.25 4.23 -4.98
N CYS A 408 1.61 2.94 -4.92
CA CYS A 408 1.19 1.96 -5.90
C CYS A 408 -0.29 1.59 -5.71
N TRP A 409 -0.71 1.40 -4.47
CA TRP A 409 -2.09 1.03 -4.13
C TRP A 409 -3.11 2.10 -4.54
N ARG A 410 -2.72 3.37 -4.65
CA ARG A 410 -3.60 4.44 -5.15
C ARG A 410 -4.14 4.16 -6.57
N THR A 411 -3.29 3.75 -7.52
CA THR A 411 -3.80 3.41 -8.87
C THR A 411 -4.53 2.07 -8.87
N GLU A 412 -4.02 1.06 -8.16
CA GLU A 412 -4.70 -0.24 -8.11
C GLU A 412 -6.07 -0.16 -7.44
N LEU A 413 -6.29 0.81 -6.54
CA LEU A 413 -7.61 1.09 -5.96
C LEU A 413 -8.54 1.68 -7.01
N ALA A 414 -8.08 2.66 -7.79
CA ALA A 414 -8.84 3.26 -8.88
C ALA A 414 -9.27 2.20 -9.91
N ASP A 415 -8.31 1.45 -10.43
CA ASP A 415 -8.54 0.42 -11.45
C ASP A 415 -9.44 -0.69 -10.93
N GLY A 416 -9.20 -1.15 -9.70
CA GLY A 416 -10.01 -2.22 -9.11
C GLY A 416 -11.45 -1.81 -8.81
N LEU A 417 -11.69 -0.55 -8.42
CA LEU A 417 -13.04 -0.03 -8.23
C LEU A 417 -13.78 0.05 -9.57
N VAL A 418 -13.12 0.57 -10.61
CA VAL A 418 -13.70 0.63 -11.97
C VAL A 418 -14.01 -0.77 -12.49
N GLU A 419 -13.14 -1.75 -12.26
CA GLU A 419 -13.38 -3.13 -12.68
C GLU A 419 -14.59 -3.76 -11.96
N LEU A 420 -14.76 -3.49 -10.67
CA LEU A 420 -15.82 -4.11 -9.87
C LEU A 420 -17.17 -3.38 -9.96
N LEU A 421 -17.15 -2.06 -10.06
CA LEU A 421 -18.36 -1.20 -9.96
C LEU A 421 -18.57 -0.29 -11.18
N GLY A 422 -17.61 -0.23 -12.09
CA GLY A 422 -17.73 0.55 -13.33
C GLY A 422 -18.84 0.03 -14.24
N ARG A 423 -19.17 0.86 -15.24
CA ARG A 423 -20.26 0.60 -16.19
C ARG A 423 -19.83 -0.25 -17.37
#